data_AF-A0A932PRE0-F1
#
_entry.id   AF-A0A932PRE0-F1
#
_cell.length_a   1.000
_cell.length_b   1.000
_cell.length_c   1.000
_cell.angle_alpha   90.00
_cell.angle_beta   90.00
_cell.angle_gamma   90.00
#
_symmetry.space_group_name_H-M   'P 1'
#
loop_
_entity.id
_entity.type
_entity.pdbx_description
1 polymer ?
#
loop_
_entity_poly.entity_id
_entity_poly.type
_entity_poly.pdbx_seq_one_letter_code
_entity_poly.pdbx_strand_id
1 'polypeptide(L)'
;MNANWLLKSSTLWGVLGASGFLSLLAVLFSQGGLPELRKREAELQTARTRLLELNHRNRELLEEVQRLAAKDPELMEALARRQGYARKGETVYTFRSSRER
;
A
#
# COMPACT_ATOMS: atom_id res chain seq x y z
N MET A 1 -11.26 7.71 -59.30
CA MET A 1 -11.08 9.11 -58.85
C MET A 1 -9.76 9.18 -58.09
N ASN A 2 -8.80 9.98 -58.56
CA ASN A 2 -7.43 9.96 -58.03
C ASN A 2 -7.35 10.72 -56.69
N ALA A 3 -7.13 9.98 -55.60
CA ALA A 3 -6.96 10.54 -54.24
C ALA A 3 -5.67 11.34 -54.04
N ASN A 4 -4.81 11.45 -55.07
CA ASN A 4 -3.56 12.21 -55.03
C ASN A 4 -3.74 13.70 -54.70
N TRP A 5 -4.94 14.27 -54.90
CA TRP A 5 -5.23 15.66 -54.51
C TRP A 5 -5.36 15.82 -52.98
N LEU A 6 -5.90 14.82 -52.27
CA LEU A 6 -5.98 14.82 -50.80
C LEU A 6 -4.59 14.83 -50.17
N LEU A 7 -3.64 14.07 -50.74
CA LEU A 7 -2.27 13.97 -50.24
C LEU A 7 -1.45 15.25 -50.42
N LYS A 8 -1.78 16.12 -51.39
CA LYS A 8 -1.12 17.41 -51.62
C LYS A 8 -1.68 18.56 -50.77
N SER A 9 -2.85 18.37 -50.16
CA SER A 9 -3.50 19.45 -49.41
C SER A 9 -2.90 19.55 -48.00
N SER A 10 -1.96 20.48 -47.83
CA SER A 10 -1.26 20.77 -46.56
C SER A 10 -2.23 21.06 -45.40
N THR A 11 -3.38 21.65 -45.69
CA THR A 11 -4.43 21.94 -44.70
C THR A 11 -5.08 20.68 -44.15
N LEU A 12 -5.30 19.64 -44.96
CA LEU A 12 -5.90 18.38 -44.50
C LEU A 12 -4.95 17.61 -43.59
N TRP A 13 -3.66 17.59 -43.91
CA TRP A 13 -2.63 17.03 -43.05
C TRP A 13 -2.50 17.79 -41.73
N GLY A 14 -2.59 19.13 -41.77
CA GLY A 14 -2.62 19.95 -40.57
C GLY A 14 -3.81 19.64 -39.66
N VAL A 15 -5.01 19.50 -40.24
CA VAL A 15 -6.23 19.15 -39.48
C VAL A 15 -6.15 17.74 -38.91
N LEU A 16 -5.70 16.75 -39.70
CA LEU A 16 -5.48 15.38 -39.23
C LEU A 16 -4.45 15.31 -38.11
N GLY A 17 -3.32 16.00 -38.27
CA GLY A 17 -2.28 16.09 -37.25
C GLY A 17 -2.77 16.75 -35.97
N ALA A 18 -3.48 17.88 -36.09
CA ALA A 18 -4.06 18.58 -34.95
C ALA A 18 -5.11 17.73 -34.21
N SER A 19 -5.98 17.03 -34.94
CA SER A 19 -6.99 16.13 -34.36
C SER A 19 -6.35 14.95 -33.63
N GLY A 20 -5.32 14.33 -34.23
CA GLY A 20 -4.58 13.24 -33.59
C GLY A 20 -3.85 13.71 -32.34
N PHE A 21 -3.21 14.88 -32.41
CA PHE A 21 -2.51 15.49 -31.28
C PHE A 21 -3.45 15.85 -30.12
N LEU A 22 -4.60 16.47 -30.41
CA LEU A 22 -5.62 16.78 -29.41
C LEU A 22 -6.19 15.51 -28.77
N SER A 23 -6.40 14.46 -29.56
CA SER A 23 -6.87 13.16 -29.04
C SER A 23 -5.83 12.53 -28.11
N LEU A 24 -4.55 12.61 -28.46
CA LEU A 24 -3.46 12.11 -27.61
C LEU A 24 -3.36 12.88 -26.30
N LEU A 25 -3.45 14.21 -26.35
CA LEU A 25 -3.49 15.03 -25.14
C LEU A 25 -4.71 14.71 -24.27
N ALA A 26 -5.87 14.51 -24.88
CA ALA A 26 -7.08 14.16 -24.15
C ALA A 26 -6.90 12.84 -23.39
N VAL A 27 -6.28 11.83 -24.00
CA VAL A 27 -5.99 10.54 -23.33
C VAL A 27 -4.95 10.72 -22.21
N LEU A 28 -3.83 11.41 -22.49
CA LEU A 28 -2.74 11.60 -21.52
C LEU A 28 -3.18 12.38 -20.26
N PHE A 29 -4.11 13.32 -20.42
CA PHE A 29 -4.65 14.15 -19.35
C PHE A 29 -6.07 13.75 -18.89
N SER A 30 -6.61 12.64 -19.39
CA SER A 30 -7.92 12.13 -18.97
C SER A 30 -7.92 11.63 -17.52
N GLN A 31 -9.12 11.38 -16.98
CA GLN A 31 -9.31 10.71 -15.70
C GLN A 31 -8.78 9.28 -15.79
N GLY A 32 -7.57 9.05 -15.29
CA GLY A 32 -6.80 7.80 -15.44
C GLY A 32 -5.48 7.95 -16.22
N GLY A 33 -5.20 9.14 -16.75
CA GLY A 33 -3.95 9.46 -17.42
C GLY A 33 -2.76 9.62 -16.48
N LEU A 34 -1.64 10.07 -17.05
CA LEU A 34 -0.36 10.28 -16.35
C LEU A 34 -0.44 11.08 -15.03
N PRO A 35 -1.23 12.16 -14.91
CA PRO A 35 -1.27 12.91 -13.66
C PRO A 35 -1.91 12.12 -12.52
N GLU A 36 -2.94 11.31 -12.81
CA GLU A 36 -3.57 10.45 -11.81
C GLU A 36 -2.63 9.33 -11.38
N LEU A 37 -1.91 8.71 -12.32
CA LEU A 37 -0.90 7.69 -12.02
C LEU A 37 0.19 8.23 -11.09
N ARG A 38 0.69 9.45 -11.33
CA ARG A 38 1.67 10.08 -10.42
C ARG A 38 1.12 10.34 -9.02
N LYS A 39 -0.15 10.76 -8.91
CA LYS A 39 -0.80 10.94 -7.60
C LYS A 39 -0.91 9.61 -6.87
N ARG A 40 -1.37 8.55 -7.55
CA ARG A 40 -1.48 7.20 -6.97
C ARG A 40 -0.13 6.64 -6.55
N GLU A 41 0.92 6.93 -7.31
CA GLU A 41 2.27 6.50 -6.95
C GLU A 41 2.78 7.22 -5.69
N ALA A 42 2.51 8.53 -5.56
CA ALA A 42 2.80 9.26 -4.33
C ALA A 42 1.99 8.74 -3.13
N GLU A 43 0.70 8.47 -3.31
CA GLU A 43 -0.16 7.85 -2.28
C GLU A 43 0.38 6.48 -1.87
N LEU A 44 0.81 5.64 -2.83
CA LEU A 44 1.40 4.33 -2.55
C LEU A 44 2.70 4.44 -1.76
N GLN A 45 3.57 5.40 -2.11
CA GLN A 45 4.81 5.61 -1.38
C GLN A 45 4.54 6.05 0.07
N THR A 46 3.61 6.98 0.28
CA THR A 46 3.23 7.40 1.65
C THR A 46 2.54 6.29 2.45
N ALA A 47 1.74 5.44 1.81
CA ALA A 47 1.14 4.28 2.47
C ALA A 47 2.21 3.25 2.86
N ARG A 48 3.20 3.01 1.99
CA ARG A 48 4.33 2.11 2.26
C ARG A 48 5.18 2.58 3.43
N THR A 49 5.51 3.87 3.50
CA THR A 49 6.29 4.41 4.63
C THR A 49 5.54 4.26 5.95
N ARG A 50 4.23 4.56 5.97
CA ARG A 50 3.38 4.32 7.15
C ARG A 50 3.36 2.85 7.57
N LEU A 51 3.26 1.92 6.61
CA LEU A 51 3.28 0.48 6.92
C LEU A 51 4.62 0.05 7.53
N LEU A 52 5.74 0.58 7.03
CA LEU A 52 7.06 0.28 7.60
C LEU A 52 7.18 0.82 9.03
N GLU A 53 6.71 2.05 9.27
CA GLU A 53 6.70 2.66 10.60
C GLU A 53 5.81 1.87 11.57
N LEU A 54 4.59 1.51 11.14
CA LEU A 54 3.67 0.68 11.93
C LEU A 54 4.26 -0.69 12.24
N ASN A 55 4.94 -1.32 11.28
CA ASN A 55 5.59 -2.61 11.49
C ASN A 55 6.72 -2.49 12.50
N HIS A 56 7.54 -1.44 12.41
CA HIS A 56 8.63 -1.18 13.34
C HIS A 56 8.11 -0.98 14.77
N ARG A 57 7.13 -0.10 14.97
CA ARG A 57 6.50 0.13 16.27
C ARG A 57 5.84 -1.14 16.82
N ASN A 58 5.20 -1.94 15.98
CA ASN A 58 4.59 -3.19 16.39
C ASN A 58 5.65 -4.19 16.90
N ARG A 59 6.81 -4.27 16.24
CA ARG A 59 7.94 -5.08 16.72
C ARG A 59 8.46 -4.60 18.07
N GLU A 60 8.67 -3.29 18.25
CA GLU A 60 9.11 -2.72 19.53
C GLU A 60 8.13 -3.03 20.66
N LEU A 61 6.83 -2.85 20.41
CA LEU A 61 5.77 -3.18 21.36
C LEU A 61 5.74 -4.67 21.68
N LEU A 62 5.93 -5.54 20.68
CA LEU A 62 6.00 -6.99 20.88
C LEU A 62 7.20 -7.38 21.74
N GLU A 63 8.36 -6.76 21.53
CA GLU A 63 9.55 -6.97 22.36
C GLU A 63 9.32 -6.49 23.80
N GLU A 64 8.66 -5.34 23.97
CA GLU A 64 8.30 -4.84 25.29
C GLU A 64 7.29 -5.75 26.00
N VAL A 65 6.24 -6.20 25.33
CA VAL A 65 5.28 -7.17 25.85
C VAL A 65 5.99 -8.47 26.23
N GLN A 66 6.94 -8.96 25.42
CA GLN A 66 7.73 -10.15 25.77
C GLN A 66 8.60 -9.93 27.01
N ARG A 67 9.25 -8.77 27.13
CA ARG A 67 10.03 -8.42 28.34
C ARG A 67 9.16 -8.32 29.58
N LEU A 68 7.96 -7.74 29.46
CA LEU A 68 6.99 -7.66 30.56
C LEU A 68 6.44 -9.05 30.92
N ALA A 69 6.12 -9.87 29.92
CA ALA A 69 5.66 -11.25 30.12
C ALA A 69 6.71 -12.12 30.81
N ALA A 70 8.00 -11.89 30.54
CA ALA A 70 9.09 -12.58 31.22
C ALA A 70 9.22 -12.18 32.70
N LYS A 71 8.80 -10.96 33.07
CA LYS A 71 8.80 -10.49 34.47
C LYS A 71 7.59 -11.00 35.24
N ASP A 72 6.39 -10.90 34.67
CA ASP A 72 5.13 -11.20 35.36
C ASP A 72 4.18 -12.09 34.52
N PRO A 73 4.37 -13.43 34.54
CA PRO A 73 3.57 -14.37 33.76
C PRO A 73 2.08 -14.39 34.16
N GLU A 74 1.81 -14.25 35.47
CA GLU A 74 0.43 -14.27 36.00
C GLU A 74 -0.39 -13.05 35.55
N LEU A 75 0.27 -11.90 35.41
CA LEU A 75 -0.36 -10.67 34.94
C LEU A 75 -0.78 -10.80 33.46
N MET A 76 0.04 -11.48 32.66
CA MET A 76 -0.28 -11.77 31.26
C MET A 76 -1.46 -12.73 31.12
N GLU A 77 -1.56 -13.75 31.98
CA GLU A 77 -2.75 -14.61 32.02
C GLU A 77 -4.01 -13.83 32.40
N ALA A 78 -3.93 -12.95 33.40
CA ALA A 78 -5.05 -12.13 33.82
C ALA A 78 -5.51 -11.18 32.69
N LEU A 79 -4.58 -10.56 31.97
CA LEU A 79 -4.84 -9.75 30.78
C LEU A 79 -5.48 -10.55 29.65
N ALA A 80 -4.94 -11.74 29.35
CA ALA A 80 -5.48 -12.63 28.32
C ALA A 80 -6.93 -13.04 28.63
N ARG A 81 -7.23 -13.38 29.89
CA ARG A 81 -8.60 -13.68 30.33
C ARG A 81 -9.52 -12.46 30.22
N ARG A 82 -9.05 -11.26 30.59
CA ARG A 82 -9.84 -10.03 30.51
C ARG A 82 -10.15 -9.61 29.07
N GLN A 83 -9.23 -9.83 28.14
CA GLN A 83 -9.41 -9.51 26.71
C GLN A 83 -10.12 -10.64 25.93
N GLY A 84 -10.46 -11.74 26.59
CA GLY A 84 -11.18 -12.87 25.97
C GLY A 84 -10.30 -13.81 25.17
N TYR A 85 -8.98 -13.69 25.27
CA TYR A 85 -8.01 -14.61 24.65
C TYR A 85 -7.87 -15.95 25.38
N ALA A 86 -8.39 -16.07 26.61
CA ALA A 86 -8.46 -17.32 27.37
C ALA A 86 -9.74 -17.39 28.22
N ARG A 87 -10.38 -18.56 28.30
CA ARG A 87 -11.57 -18.78 29.15
C ARG A 87 -11.20 -19.29 30.55
N LYS A 88 -12.12 -19.13 31.50
CA LYS A 88 -11.95 -19.61 32.88
C LYS A 88 -11.87 -21.15 32.87
N GLY A 89 -10.72 -21.70 33.24
CA GLY A 89 -10.45 -23.15 33.26
C GLY A 89 -9.55 -23.67 32.13
N GLU A 90 -9.14 -22.81 31.19
CA GLU A 90 -8.15 -23.18 30.17
C GLU A 90 -6.71 -22.97 30.68
N THR A 91 -5.84 -23.95 30.42
CA THR A 91 -4.41 -23.87 30.74
C THR A 91 -3.69 -23.05 29.67
N VAL A 92 -3.14 -21.91 30.06
CA VAL A 92 -2.33 -21.06 29.17
C VAL A 92 -0.91 -21.59 29.18
N TYR A 93 -0.50 -22.28 28.11
CA TYR A 93 0.88 -22.75 27.95
C TYR A 93 1.76 -21.61 27.42
N THR A 94 2.69 -21.12 28.24
CA THR A 94 3.76 -20.22 27.80
C THR A 94 5.02 -21.04 27.49
N PHE A 95 5.36 -21.18 26.21
CA PHE A 95 6.60 -21.83 25.80
C PHE A 95 7.76 -20.84 25.98
N ARG A 96 8.72 -21.15 26.87
CA ARG A 96 10.02 -20.43 26.85
C ARG A 96 10.73 -20.80 25.56
N SER A 97 11.08 -19.81 24.74
CA SER A 97 11.89 -20.03 23.55
C SER A 97 13.30 -20.47 23.97
N SER A 98 13.62 -21.74 23.71
CA SER A 98 14.98 -22.26 23.82
C SER A 98 15.79 -21.76 22.61
N ARG A 99 16.23 -20.51 22.63
CA ARG A 99 17.19 -19.98 21.66
C ARG A 99 18.33 -19.28 22.37
N GLU A 100 19.12 -20.09 23.07
CA GLU A 100 20.44 -19.69 23.57
C GLU A 100 21.33 -20.94 23.62
N ARG A 101 21.92 -21.28 22.46
CA ARG A 101 23.19 -21.99 22.30
C ARG A 101 23.82 -21.54 21.00
#